data_AF-A0A3D5L0R9-F1
#
_entry.id   AF-A0A3D5L0R9-F1
#
_cell.length_a   1.000
_cell.length_b   1.000
_cell.length_c   1.000
_cell.angle_alpha   90.00
_cell.angle_beta   90.00
_cell.angle_gamma   90.00
#
_symmetry.space_group_name_H-M   'P 1'
#
loop_
_entity.id
_entity.type
_entity.pdbx_description
1 polymer ?
#
loop_
_entity_poly.entity_id
_entity_poly.type
_entity_poly.pdbx_seq_one_letter_code
_entity_poly.pdbx_strand_id
1 'polypeptide(L)'
;KGAVTLLLGLHSITDLYFGSESGNLASLQRAAAYLEKEESPSFREELKAGLARGMTYPAARTLAAKSDGVSLPSSPNDLLSIEYLSFLSGSGITPHAVPRITAKSASSIRKARTLQDRTLPTARSFSGQLLTALIETAGTYENYLDISEDLSNRIFNLLPQYRNPEDFALLLKTKDLTYTRVCRALCHILLGIRKDEFCLWQKEGIIGYARLLGRRKSARDLLSEVRRRASFPLVISPAKDRSAIAAPFQSMLELDKNAAFLYDLTAAGLKKSASPVPRDEEKRLIISDL
;
A
#
# COMPACT_ATOMS: atom_id res chain seq x y z
N LYS A 1 7.21 1.96 5.12
CA LYS A 1 8.45 2.12 4.32
C LYS A 1 8.25 3.12 3.17
N GLY A 2 7.73 2.71 2.00
CA GLY A 2 7.71 3.54 0.78
C GLY A 2 7.16 4.96 0.91
N ALA A 3 6.00 5.14 1.56
CA ALA A 3 5.43 6.48 1.75
C ALA A 3 6.35 7.44 2.53
N VAL A 4 6.96 6.96 3.63
CA VAL A 4 7.89 7.78 4.42
C VAL A 4 9.20 8.00 3.66
N THR A 5 9.74 6.99 2.98
CA THR A 5 10.93 7.12 2.13
C THR A 5 10.73 8.18 1.03
N LEU A 6 9.54 8.22 0.42
CA LEU A 6 9.21 9.27 -0.54
C LEU A 6 9.24 10.64 0.14
N LEU A 7 8.58 10.83 1.28
CA LEU A 7 8.55 12.11 1.97
C LEU A 7 9.95 12.59 2.40
N LEU A 8 10.79 11.67 2.89
CA LEU A 8 12.18 11.95 3.24
C LEU A 8 12.98 12.44 2.04
N GLY A 9 12.85 11.73 0.91
CA GLY A 9 13.55 12.09 -0.32
C GLY A 9 13.06 13.39 -0.97
N LEU A 10 11.98 14.01 -0.49
CA LEU A 10 11.60 15.36 -0.94
C LEU A 10 12.47 16.46 -0.31
N HIS A 11 13.07 16.21 0.87
CA HIS A 11 13.93 17.15 1.62
C HIS A 11 13.32 18.55 1.93
N SER A 12 12.02 18.70 1.72
CA SER A 12 11.26 19.93 2.00
C SER A 12 10.19 19.73 3.08
N ILE A 13 10.05 18.51 3.60
CA ILE A 13 9.06 18.15 4.62
C ILE A 13 9.70 18.29 6.00
N THR A 14 9.05 19.02 6.89
CA THR A 14 9.51 19.25 8.29
C THR A 14 8.68 18.48 9.31
N ASP A 15 7.41 18.23 9.01
CA ASP A 15 6.43 17.67 9.94
C ASP A 15 5.60 16.60 9.24
N LEU A 16 5.31 15.51 9.94
CA LEU A 16 4.42 14.44 9.46
C LEU A 16 3.28 14.21 10.45
N TYR A 17 2.06 14.50 10.00
CA TYR A 17 0.83 14.25 10.75
C TYR A 17 0.21 12.92 10.34
N PHE A 18 -0.16 12.10 11.32
CA PHE A 18 -0.88 10.84 11.09
C PHE A 18 -2.00 10.64 12.11
N GLY A 19 -3.08 9.99 11.69
CA GLY A 19 -4.18 9.61 12.57
C GLY A 19 -3.80 8.42 13.46
N SER A 20 -4.18 8.48 14.73
CA SER A 20 -4.04 7.40 15.72
C SER A 20 -5.31 7.31 16.56
N GLU A 21 -5.60 6.16 17.16
CA GLU A 21 -6.85 6.00 17.91
C GLU A 21 -6.85 6.86 19.20
N SER A 22 -5.70 7.04 19.85
CA SER A 22 -5.59 7.82 21.09
C SER A 22 -4.94 9.20 20.95
N GLY A 23 -4.20 9.48 19.87
CA GLY A 23 -3.35 10.68 19.77
C GLY A 23 -2.10 10.64 20.64
N ASN A 24 -1.86 9.57 21.40
CA ASN A 24 -0.74 9.50 22.35
C ASN A 24 0.58 9.17 21.65
N LEU A 25 1.25 10.21 21.14
CA LEU A 25 2.52 10.10 20.46
C LEU A 25 3.60 9.41 21.31
N ALA A 26 3.70 9.76 22.60
CA ALA A 26 4.71 9.19 23.50
C ALA A 26 4.57 7.66 23.64
N SER A 27 3.34 7.17 23.76
CA SER A 27 3.09 5.73 23.81
C SER A 27 3.46 5.02 22.50
N LEU A 28 3.15 5.65 21.36
CA LEU A 28 3.48 5.12 20.04
C LEU A 28 4.99 5.11 19.80
N GLN A 29 5.71 6.16 20.22
CA GLN A 29 7.16 6.24 20.15
C GLN A 29 7.84 5.17 21.01
N ARG A 30 7.35 4.93 22.24
CA ARG A 30 7.86 3.84 23.08
C ARG A 30 7.67 2.47 22.41
N ALA A 31 6.49 2.23 21.84
CA ALA A 31 6.23 0.99 21.10
C ALA A 31 7.15 0.86 19.88
N ALA A 32 7.32 1.92 19.07
CA ALA A 32 8.18 1.90 17.89
C ALA A 32 9.65 1.64 18.27
N ALA A 33 10.19 2.36 19.27
CA ALA A 33 11.56 2.19 19.74
C ALA A 33 11.80 0.80 20.35
N TYR A 34 10.81 0.21 21.01
CA TYR A 34 10.90 -1.16 21.50
C TYR A 34 11.00 -2.16 20.34
N LEU A 35 10.19 -1.97 19.30
CA LEU A 35 10.18 -2.81 18.11
C LEU A 35 11.38 -2.63 17.18
N GLU A 36 12.12 -1.53 17.27
CA GLU A 36 13.42 -1.40 16.60
C GLU A 36 14.50 -2.23 17.29
N LYS A 37 14.41 -2.33 18.62
CA LYS A 37 15.37 -3.03 19.47
C LYS A 37 14.99 -4.50 19.69
N GLU A 38 14.57 -5.25 18.67
CA GLU A 38 14.15 -6.69 18.75
C GLU A 38 15.29 -7.66 19.19
N GLU A 39 16.13 -7.24 20.12
CA GLU A 39 17.40 -7.83 20.50
C GLU A 39 17.53 -8.12 22.00
N SER A 40 16.56 -7.72 22.84
CA SER A 40 16.61 -8.11 24.25
C SER A 40 16.53 -9.65 24.34
N PRO A 41 17.42 -10.31 25.10
CA PRO A 41 17.37 -11.77 25.29
C PRO A 41 16.00 -12.22 25.83
N SER A 42 15.45 -11.46 26.79
CA SER A 42 14.10 -11.67 27.37
C SER A 42 13.00 -11.72 26.28
N PHE A 43 12.99 -10.74 25.38
CA PHE A 43 12.00 -10.67 24.31
C PHE A 43 12.09 -11.86 23.37
N ARG A 44 13.31 -12.24 22.96
CA ARG A 44 13.53 -13.37 22.04
C ARG A 44 13.11 -14.70 22.67
N GLU A 45 13.39 -14.89 23.96
CA GLU A 45 12.98 -16.08 24.70
C GLU A 45 11.46 -16.18 24.80
N GLU A 46 10.77 -15.10 25.20
CA GLU A 46 9.30 -15.11 25.32
C GLU A 46 8.63 -15.25 23.95
N LEU A 47 9.17 -14.61 22.91
CA LEU A 47 8.70 -14.75 21.53
C LEU A 47 8.81 -16.22 21.07
N LYS A 48 9.97 -16.85 21.28
CA LYS A 48 10.20 -18.25 20.94
C LYS A 48 9.29 -19.19 21.73
N ALA A 49 9.09 -18.94 23.02
CA ALA A 49 8.19 -19.70 23.86
C ALA A 49 6.73 -19.56 23.44
N GLY A 50 6.29 -18.36 23.00
CA GLY A 50 4.97 -18.13 22.43
C GLY A 50 4.75 -18.91 21.13
N LEU A 51 5.71 -18.85 20.21
CA LEU A 51 5.67 -19.61 18.95
C LEU A 51 5.65 -21.13 19.18
N ALA A 52 6.46 -21.63 20.14
CA ALA A 52 6.48 -23.04 20.52
C ALA A 52 5.13 -23.53 21.10
N ARG A 53 4.36 -22.62 21.72
CA ARG A 53 2.98 -22.87 22.18
C ARG A 53 1.93 -22.78 21.08
N GLY A 54 2.33 -22.59 19.81
CA GLY A 54 1.42 -22.48 18.67
C GLY A 54 0.72 -21.12 18.55
N MET A 55 1.22 -20.08 19.22
CA MET A 55 0.73 -18.71 19.02
C MET A 55 1.12 -18.21 17.64
N THR A 56 0.30 -17.34 17.06
CA THR A 56 0.70 -16.60 15.85
C THR A 56 1.82 -15.62 16.19
N TYR A 57 2.68 -15.29 15.21
CA TYR A 57 3.75 -14.32 15.42
C TYR A 57 3.29 -12.99 16.05
N PRO A 58 2.18 -12.35 15.62
CA PRO A 58 1.68 -11.13 16.27
C PRO A 58 1.25 -11.31 17.73
N ALA A 59 0.67 -12.47 18.07
CA ALA A 59 0.24 -12.76 19.44
C ALA A 59 1.46 -12.99 20.35
N ALA A 60 2.42 -13.79 19.89
CA ALA A 60 3.67 -14.03 20.61
C ALA A 60 4.48 -12.72 20.81
N ARG A 61 4.55 -11.86 19.79
CA ARG A 61 5.20 -10.54 19.86
C ARG A 61 4.55 -9.61 20.87
N THR A 62 3.21 -9.57 20.89
CA THR A 62 2.45 -8.76 21.87
C THR A 62 2.68 -9.25 23.30
N LEU A 63 2.74 -10.56 23.51
CA LEU A 63 3.01 -11.14 24.82
C LEU A 63 4.42 -10.79 25.30
N ALA A 64 5.43 -10.99 24.46
CA ALA A 64 6.82 -10.67 24.77
C ALA A 64 7.02 -9.19 25.12
N ALA A 65 6.44 -8.28 24.33
CA ALA A 65 6.48 -6.86 24.63
C ALA A 65 5.81 -6.50 25.97
N LYS A 66 4.68 -7.16 26.28
CA LYS A 66 3.96 -6.94 27.53
C LYS A 66 4.76 -7.40 28.75
N SER A 67 5.53 -8.50 28.63
CA SER A 67 6.43 -8.97 29.69
C SER A 67 7.52 -7.94 30.02
N ASP A 68 7.99 -7.19 29.02
CA ASP A 68 8.94 -6.09 29.19
C ASP A 68 8.25 -4.74 29.55
N GLY A 69 6.96 -4.75 29.88
CA GLY A 69 6.20 -3.56 30.28
C GLY A 69 5.76 -2.64 29.12
N VAL A 70 5.89 -3.09 27.87
CA VAL A 70 5.52 -2.33 26.67
C VAL A 70 4.20 -2.85 26.09
N SER A 71 3.20 -1.97 25.99
CA SER A 71 1.94 -2.30 25.32
C SER A 71 2.05 -1.99 23.83
N LEU A 72 1.99 -3.02 22.98
CA LEU A 72 1.94 -2.85 21.54
C LEU A 72 0.50 -2.55 21.07
N PRO A 73 0.32 -1.59 20.15
CA PRO A 73 -0.99 -1.34 19.58
C PRO A 73 -1.46 -2.49 18.70
N SER A 74 -2.77 -2.70 18.64
CA SER A 74 -3.41 -3.68 17.76
C SER A 74 -4.32 -3.03 16.70
N SER A 75 -4.63 -1.73 16.85
CA SER A 75 -5.50 -1.01 15.93
C SER A 75 -4.76 -0.70 14.62
N PRO A 76 -5.44 -0.67 13.45
CA PRO A 76 -4.76 -0.44 12.17
C PRO A 76 -4.01 0.89 12.08
N ASN A 77 -4.59 1.97 12.61
CA ASN A 77 -3.97 3.30 12.56
C ASN A 77 -2.75 3.40 13.46
N ASP A 78 -2.82 2.82 14.66
CA ASP A 78 -1.67 2.83 15.59
C ASP A 78 -0.57 1.89 15.10
N LEU A 79 -0.92 0.74 14.48
CA LEU A 79 0.03 -0.14 13.80
C LEU A 79 0.75 0.55 12.63
N LEU A 80 0.05 1.37 11.85
CA LEU A 80 0.68 2.20 10.82
C LEU A 80 1.55 3.31 11.44
N SER A 81 1.11 3.88 12.57
CA SER A 81 1.83 4.94 13.27
C SER A 81 3.19 4.48 13.78
N ILE A 82 3.27 3.29 14.39
CA ILE A 82 4.56 2.72 14.84
C ILE A 82 5.51 2.46 13.67
N GLU A 83 4.98 2.04 12.51
CA GLU A 83 5.78 1.87 11.30
C GLU A 83 6.26 3.22 10.77
N TYR A 84 5.46 4.28 10.79
CA TYR A 84 5.94 5.61 10.41
C TYR A 84 7.05 6.09 11.34
N LEU A 85 6.85 5.97 12.65
CA LEU A 85 7.79 6.42 13.66
C LEU A 85 9.16 5.74 13.53
N SER A 86 9.20 4.45 13.19
CA SER A 86 10.48 3.77 13.01
C SER A 86 11.28 4.29 11.81
N PHE A 87 10.61 4.71 10.72
CA PHE A 87 11.29 5.36 9.59
C PHE A 87 11.63 6.83 9.82
N LEU A 88 11.02 7.48 10.82
CA LEU A 88 11.27 8.89 11.12
C LEU A 88 12.39 9.09 12.14
N SER A 89 12.79 8.04 12.86
CA SER A 89 13.90 8.08 13.81
C SER A 89 15.17 8.61 13.13
N GLY A 90 15.72 9.73 13.64
CA GLY A 90 16.92 10.36 13.08
C GLY A 90 16.73 11.13 11.76
N SER A 91 15.50 11.23 11.24
CA SER A 91 15.25 11.88 9.93
C SER A 91 15.19 13.41 9.95
N GLY A 92 15.02 14.02 11.12
CA GLY A 92 14.74 15.45 11.27
C GLY A 92 13.29 15.87 10.98
N ILE A 93 12.43 14.96 10.52
CA ILE A 93 10.98 15.22 10.41
C ILE A 93 10.31 15.01 11.77
N THR A 94 9.52 15.99 12.20
CA THR A 94 8.79 15.95 13.48
C THR A 94 7.46 15.19 13.31
N PRO A 95 7.24 14.07 14.03
CA PRO A 95 5.98 13.33 13.96
C PRO A 95 4.90 13.95 14.84
N HIS A 96 3.65 13.95 14.36
CA HIS A 96 2.47 14.42 15.08
C HIS A 96 1.36 13.38 15.01
N ALA A 97 0.92 12.88 16.18
CA ALA A 97 -0.20 11.96 16.28
C ALA A 97 -1.51 12.74 16.51
N VAL A 98 -2.46 12.60 15.59
CA VAL A 98 -3.78 13.24 15.68
C VAL A 98 -4.80 12.20 16.15
N PRO A 99 -5.56 12.44 17.23
CA PRO A 99 -6.58 11.51 17.70
C PRO A 99 -7.70 11.38 16.67
N ARG A 100 -8.15 10.15 16.45
CA ARG A 100 -9.23 9.86 15.53
C ARG A 100 -10.57 10.30 16.12
N ILE A 101 -11.18 11.31 15.50
CA ILE A 101 -12.55 11.71 15.83
C ILE A 101 -13.52 10.73 15.17
N THR A 102 -14.54 10.30 15.91
CA THR A 102 -15.54 9.29 15.52
C THR A 102 -16.34 9.74 14.29
N ALA A 103 -15.78 9.53 13.11
CA ALA A 103 -16.44 9.69 11.82
C ALA A 103 -16.82 8.32 11.24
N LYS A 104 -17.84 8.29 10.37
CA LYS A 104 -18.13 7.09 9.58
C LYS A 104 -16.86 6.63 8.86
N SER A 105 -16.50 5.36 9.02
CA SER A 105 -15.31 4.83 8.36
C SER A 105 -15.44 4.93 6.83
N ALA A 106 -14.33 5.13 6.13
CA ALA A 106 -14.31 5.12 4.67
C ALA A 106 -14.91 3.82 4.09
N SER A 107 -14.72 2.69 4.77
CA SER A 107 -15.34 1.41 4.40
C SER A 107 -16.87 1.44 4.48
N SER A 108 -17.43 2.01 5.56
CA SER A 108 -18.88 2.17 5.73
C SER A 108 -19.46 3.13 4.68
N ILE A 109 -18.76 4.23 4.39
CA ILE A 109 -19.16 5.21 3.36
C ILE A 109 -19.17 4.56 1.97
N ARG A 110 -18.11 3.82 1.62
CA ARG A 110 -18.03 3.10 0.34
C ARG A 110 -19.17 2.10 0.20
N LYS A 111 -19.41 1.25 1.21
CA LYS A 111 -20.50 0.27 1.20
C LYS A 111 -21.87 0.94 0.97
N ALA A 112 -22.13 2.05 1.64
CA ALA A 112 -23.36 2.81 1.44
C ALA A 112 -23.46 3.40 0.03
N ARG A 113 -22.37 4.00 -0.48
CA ARG A 113 -22.37 4.61 -1.82
C ARG A 113 -22.48 3.59 -2.95
N THR A 114 -21.79 2.46 -2.88
CA THR A 114 -21.84 1.43 -3.94
C THR A 114 -23.20 0.71 -3.99
N LEU A 115 -23.95 0.71 -2.89
CA LEU A 115 -25.34 0.24 -2.89
C LEU A 115 -26.28 1.22 -3.61
N GLN A 116 -26.00 2.52 -3.50
CA GLN A 116 -26.78 3.59 -4.13
C GLN A 116 -26.42 3.81 -5.61
N ASP A 117 -25.12 3.73 -5.94
CA ASP A 117 -24.59 3.96 -7.27
C ASP A 117 -23.78 2.74 -7.73
N ARG A 118 -24.41 1.93 -8.60
CA ARG A 118 -23.82 0.74 -9.20
C ARG A 118 -22.81 1.04 -10.31
N THR A 119 -22.64 2.30 -10.70
CA THR A 119 -21.65 2.71 -11.70
C THR A 119 -20.25 2.92 -11.09
N LEU A 120 -20.15 2.91 -9.76
CA LEU A 120 -18.87 2.97 -9.06
C LEU A 120 -18.16 1.60 -9.13
N PRO A 121 -16.88 1.55 -9.54
CA PRO A 121 -16.11 0.32 -9.52
C PRO A 121 -16.01 -0.29 -8.12
N THR A 122 -16.19 -1.61 -8.07
CA THR A 122 -15.94 -2.45 -6.89
C THR A 122 -14.95 -3.55 -7.26
N ALA A 123 -14.46 -4.33 -6.29
CA ALA A 123 -13.61 -5.48 -6.62
C ALA A 123 -14.29 -6.43 -7.63
N ARG A 124 -15.61 -6.63 -7.50
CA ARG A 124 -16.40 -7.43 -8.44
C ARG A 124 -16.39 -6.91 -9.88
N SER A 125 -16.19 -5.61 -10.08
CA SER A 125 -16.11 -5.00 -11.41
C SER A 125 -14.89 -5.45 -12.20
N PHE A 126 -13.87 -6.00 -11.53
CA PHE A 126 -12.65 -6.54 -12.14
C PHE A 126 -12.68 -8.07 -12.30
N SER A 127 -13.86 -8.70 -12.11
CA SER A 127 -13.96 -10.17 -12.05
C SER A 127 -13.45 -10.86 -13.32
N GLY A 128 -13.80 -10.35 -14.50
CA GLY A 128 -13.37 -10.93 -15.78
C GLY A 128 -11.88 -10.75 -16.03
N GLN A 129 -11.34 -9.57 -15.72
CA GLN A 129 -9.92 -9.27 -15.90
C GLN A 129 -9.05 -10.11 -14.97
N LEU A 130 -9.46 -10.26 -13.70
CA LEU A 130 -8.74 -11.12 -12.77
C LEU A 130 -8.81 -12.59 -13.17
N LEU A 131 -10.00 -13.09 -13.58
CA LEU A 131 -10.12 -14.48 -14.04
C LEU A 131 -9.22 -14.75 -15.24
N THR A 132 -9.17 -13.82 -16.20
CA THR A 132 -8.30 -13.94 -17.38
C THR A 132 -6.83 -14.01 -16.94
N ALA A 133 -6.37 -13.07 -16.10
CA ALA A 133 -5.00 -13.06 -15.59
C ALA A 133 -4.66 -14.36 -14.83
N LEU A 134 -5.60 -14.89 -14.03
CA LEU A 134 -5.40 -16.15 -13.31
C LEU A 134 -5.26 -17.35 -14.27
N ILE A 135 -6.07 -17.41 -15.32
CA ILE A 135 -6.00 -18.50 -16.32
C ILE A 135 -4.69 -18.42 -17.11
N GLU A 136 -4.31 -17.22 -17.58
CA GLU A 136 -3.10 -17.01 -18.38
C GLU A 136 -1.81 -17.34 -17.62
N THR A 137 -1.84 -17.23 -16.29
CA THR A 137 -0.66 -17.40 -15.42
C THR A 137 -0.72 -18.69 -14.61
N ALA A 138 -1.65 -19.57 -14.95
CA ALA A 138 -1.94 -20.79 -14.20
C ALA A 138 -0.68 -21.64 -13.97
N GLY A 139 -0.39 -21.92 -12.69
CA GLY A 139 0.74 -22.75 -12.28
C GLY A 139 2.06 -22.00 -12.13
N THR A 140 2.08 -20.67 -12.26
CA THR A 140 3.29 -19.84 -12.09
C THR A 140 3.08 -18.62 -11.18
N TYR A 141 2.08 -18.69 -10.29
CA TYR A 141 1.66 -17.55 -9.47
C TYR A 141 2.73 -17.09 -8.48
N GLU A 142 3.65 -17.97 -8.08
CA GLU A 142 4.78 -17.69 -7.19
C GLU A 142 5.78 -16.66 -7.74
N ASN A 143 5.72 -16.37 -9.04
CA ASN A 143 6.49 -15.29 -9.66
C ASN A 143 5.95 -13.90 -9.30
N TYR A 144 4.70 -13.80 -8.83
CA TYR A 144 4.08 -12.55 -8.44
C TYR A 144 4.45 -12.17 -7.00
N LEU A 145 4.45 -10.87 -6.73
CA LEU A 145 4.79 -10.36 -5.41
C LEU A 145 3.80 -10.87 -4.35
N ASP A 146 4.26 -11.08 -3.12
CA ASP A 146 3.46 -11.55 -1.97
C ASP A 146 2.76 -12.93 -2.15
N ILE A 147 3.15 -13.74 -3.16
CA ILE A 147 2.59 -15.09 -3.37
C ILE A 147 3.62 -16.15 -2.96
N SER A 148 3.25 -16.96 -1.97
CA SER A 148 4.01 -18.16 -1.59
C SER A 148 3.64 -19.34 -2.49
N GLU A 149 4.48 -20.37 -2.51
CA GLU A 149 4.18 -21.63 -3.21
C GLU A 149 2.87 -22.27 -2.71
N ASP A 150 2.62 -22.26 -1.40
CA ASP A 150 1.36 -22.73 -0.81
C ASP A 150 0.14 -21.96 -1.34
N LEU A 151 0.23 -20.62 -1.40
CA LEU A 151 -0.85 -19.80 -1.95
C LEU A 151 -1.00 -20.03 -3.46
N SER A 152 0.10 -20.20 -4.20
CA SER A 152 0.10 -20.53 -5.65
C SER A 152 -0.67 -21.83 -5.90
N ASN A 153 -0.31 -22.91 -5.20
CA ASN A 153 -0.98 -24.20 -5.29
C ASN A 153 -2.47 -24.11 -4.91
N ARG A 154 -2.78 -23.33 -3.87
CA ARG A 154 -4.17 -23.12 -3.44
C ARG A 154 -4.99 -22.35 -4.48
N ILE A 155 -4.42 -21.32 -5.09
CA ILE A 155 -5.05 -20.59 -6.20
C ILE A 155 -5.33 -21.55 -7.35
N PHE A 156 -4.34 -22.33 -7.77
CA PHE A 156 -4.48 -23.30 -8.86
C PHE A 156 -5.62 -24.30 -8.61
N ASN A 157 -5.61 -24.94 -7.44
CA ASN A 157 -6.59 -25.98 -7.09
C ASN A 157 -8.01 -25.45 -6.91
N LEU A 158 -8.16 -24.20 -6.44
CA LEU A 158 -9.48 -23.60 -6.16
C LEU A 158 -9.99 -22.72 -7.30
N LEU A 159 -9.20 -22.46 -8.34
CA LEU A 159 -9.59 -21.67 -9.52
C LEU A 159 -10.91 -22.15 -10.17
N PRO A 160 -11.21 -23.47 -10.28
CA PRO A 160 -12.50 -23.91 -10.82
C PRO A 160 -13.73 -23.42 -10.04
N GLN A 161 -13.56 -22.98 -8.78
CA GLN A 161 -14.63 -22.44 -7.93
C GLN A 161 -14.71 -20.91 -8.00
N TYR A 162 -13.92 -20.25 -8.85
CA TYR A 162 -13.92 -18.80 -8.98
C TYR A 162 -15.30 -18.27 -9.40
N ARG A 163 -15.79 -17.28 -8.64
CA ARG A 163 -17.05 -16.58 -8.93
C ARG A 163 -16.83 -15.08 -9.13
N ASN A 164 -16.09 -14.48 -8.20
CA ASN A 164 -15.68 -13.10 -8.22
C ASN A 164 -14.49 -12.90 -7.25
N PRO A 165 -13.78 -11.77 -7.33
CA PRO A 165 -12.57 -11.56 -6.54
C PRO A 165 -12.79 -11.59 -5.02
N GLU A 166 -13.96 -11.15 -4.54
CA GLU A 166 -14.26 -11.08 -3.09
C GLU A 166 -14.49 -12.48 -2.51
N ASP A 167 -15.36 -13.27 -3.17
CA ASP A 167 -15.67 -14.63 -2.75
C ASP A 167 -14.43 -15.54 -2.90
N PHE A 168 -13.65 -15.34 -3.96
CA PHE A 168 -12.42 -16.09 -4.16
C PHE A 168 -11.37 -15.74 -3.09
N ALA A 169 -11.24 -14.47 -2.72
CA ALA A 169 -10.34 -14.09 -1.63
C ALA A 169 -10.75 -14.69 -0.29
N LEU A 170 -12.05 -14.84 -0.01
CA LEU A 170 -12.55 -15.56 1.17
C LEU A 170 -12.25 -17.07 1.09
N LEU A 171 -12.39 -17.68 -0.09
CA LEU A 171 -12.08 -19.09 -0.31
C LEU A 171 -10.58 -19.41 -0.12
N LEU A 172 -9.71 -18.52 -0.57
CA LEU A 172 -8.26 -18.64 -0.43
C LEU A 172 -7.75 -18.35 0.97
N LYS A 173 -8.48 -17.56 1.78
CA LYS A 173 -8.10 -17.22 3.15
C LYS A 173 -7.82 -18.47 3.99
N THR A 174 -6.75 -18.41 4.78
CA THR A 174 -6.42 -19.41 5.80
C THR A 174 -6.30 -18.76 7.19
N LYS A 175 -5.87 -19.52 8.20
CA LYS A 175 -5.57 -18.98 9.54
C LYS A 175 -4.37 -18.04 9.49
N ASP A 176 -3.37 -18.37 8.68
CA ASP A 176 -2.09 -17.66 8.60
C ASP A 176 -2.05 -16.58 7.51
N LEU A 177 -3.02 -16.61 6.60
CA LEU A 177 -3.17 -15.61 5.53
C LEU A 177 -4.45 -14.80 5.72
N THR A 178 -4.30 -13.49 5.98
CA THR A 178 -5.44 -12.58 6.15
C THR A 178 -6.14 -12.31 4.82
N TYR A 179 -7.43 -11.98 4.87
CA TYR A 179 -8.19 -11.55 3.69
C TYR A 179 -7.49 -10.40 2.94
N THR A 180 -6.95 -9.42 3.67
CA THR A 180 -6.23 -8.29 3.07
C THR A 180 -4.93 -8.69 2.37
N ARG A 181 -4.22 -9.71 2.86
CA ARG A 181 -3.03 -10.26 2.17
C ARG A 181 -3.43 -10.99 0.89
N VAL A 182 -4.51 -11.78 0.93
CA VAL A 182 -5.04 -12.46 -0.27
C VAL A 182 -5.47 -11.43 -1.33
N CYS A 183 -6.26 -10.42 -0.96
CA CYS A 183 -6.68 -9.39 -1.91
C CYS A 183 -5.48 -8.69 -2.56
N ARG A 184 -4.42 -8.43 -1.78
CA ARG A 184 -3.19 -7.83 -2.30
C ARG A 184 -2.47 -8.74 -3.29
N ALA A 185 -2.31 -10.03 -2.97
CA ALA A 185 -1.76 -11.03 -3.89
C ALA A 185 -2.55 -11.11 -5.21
N LEU A 186 -3.88 -11.13 -5.15
CA LEU A 186 -4.73 -11.13 -6.34
C LEU A 186 -4.58 -9.82 -7.16
N CYS A 187 -4.41 -8.67 -6.50
CA CYS A 187 -4.10 -7.42 -7.18
C CYS A 187 -2.73 -7.46 -7.87
N HIS A 188 -1.72 -8.09 -7.27
CA HIS A 188 -0.41 -8.26 -7.90
C HIS A 188 -0.50 -9.10 -9.17
N ILE A 189 -1.29 -10.19 -9.17
CA ILE A 189 -1.59 -10.96 -10.39
C ILE A 189 -2.30 -10.08 -11.43
N LEU A 190 -3.38 -9.41 -11.04
CA LEU A 190 -4.18 -8.56 -11.94
C LEU A 190 -3.34 -7.47 -12.61
N LEU A 191 -2.40 -6.88 -11.86
CA LEU A 191 -1.59 -5.75 -12.32
C LEU A 191 -0.24 -6.16 -12.90
N GLY A 192 0.10 -7.45 -12.91
CA GLY A 192 1.40 -7.88 -13.44
C GLY A 192 2.59 -7.62 -12.51
N ILE A 193 2.39 -7.41 -11.20
CA ILE A 193 3.46 -7.02 -10.27
C ILE A 193 4.27 -8.25 -9.86
N ARG A 194 5.46 -8.38 -10.44
CA ARG A 194 6.35 -9.52 -10.23
C ARG A 194 7.38 -9.31 -9.12
N LYS A 195 7.84 -10.42 -8.55
CA LYS A 195 8.81 -10.46 -7.44
C LYS A 195 10.22 -10.02 -7.87
N ASP A 196 10.63 -10.37 -9.08
CA ASP A 196 11.94 -10.01 -9.65
C ASP A 196 12.06 -8.50 -9.91
N GLU A 197 11.05 -7.89 -10.53
CA GLU A 197 10.99 -6.43 -10.73
C GLU A 197 11.00 -5.68 -9.40
N PHE A 198 10.22 -6.13 -8.43
CA PHE A 198 10.21 -5.53 -7.10
C PHE A 198 11.58 -5.65 -6.40
N CYS A 199 12.24 -6.82 -6.51
CA CYS A 199 13.57 -7.02 -5.95
C CYS A 199 14.62 -6.10 -6.61
N LEU A 200 14.51 -5.88 -7.92
CA LEU A 200 15.34 -4.91 -8.63
C LEU A 200 15.15 -3.50 -8.07
N TRP A 201 13.91 -3.02 -7.93
CA TRP A 201 13.65 -1.69 -7.36
C TRP A 201 14.14 -1.55 -5.92
N GLN A 202 14.05 -2.62 -5.12
CA GLN A 202 14.58 -2.61 -3.75
C GLN A 202 16.09 -2.39 -3.69
N LYS A 203 16.85 -2.96 -4.64
CA LYS A 203 18.30 -2.78 -4.72
C LYS A 203 18.67 -1.35 -5.13
N GLU A 204 17.87 -0.72 -5.98
CA GLU A 204 18.13 0.62 -6.52
C GLU A 204 17.67 1.77 -5.59
N GLY A 205 16.79 1.53 -4.62
CA GLY A 205 16.37 2.55 -3.65
C GLY A 205 14.86 2.67 -3.39
N ILE A 206 14.04 1.77 -3.92
CA ILE A 206 12.58 1.66 -3.75
C ILE A 206 11.76 2.81 -4.39
N ILE A 207 12.23 4.05 -4.34
CA ILE A 207 11.54 5.23 -4.86
C ILE A 207 12.29 5.77 -6.08
N GLY A 208 11.67 5.65 -7.25
CA GLY A 208 12.24 6.14 -8.51
C GLY A 208 11.82 7.55 -8.91
N TYR A 209 10.68 8.01 -8.43
CA TYR A 209 10.10 9.32 -8.76
C TYR A 209 9.03 9.70 -7.74
N ALA A 210 8.70 10.99 -7.68
CA ALA A 210 7.45 11.46 -7.08
C ALA A 210 6.50 11.92 -8.18
N ARG A 211 5.28 11.42 -8.14
CA ARG A 211 4.25 11.79 -9.12
C ARG A 211 3.33 12.87 -8.59
N LEU A 212 3.30 14.02 -9.28
CA LEU A 212 2.43 15.12 -8.94
C LEU A 212 1.03 14.92 -9.54
N LEU A 213 0.05 14.62 -8.69
CA LEU A 213 -1.34 14.37 -9.11
C LEU A 213 -2.19 15.66 -9.18
N GLY A 214 -1.90 16.62 -8.31
CA GLY A 214 -2.62 17.88 -8.24
C GLY A 214 -1.93 18.90 -7.34
N ARG A 215 -2.32 20.17 -7.46
CA ARG A 215 -1.83 21.24 -6.60
C ARG A 215 -2.85 22.36 -6.42
N ARG A 216 -2.73 23.09 -5.32
CA ARG A 216 -3.39 24.39 -5.16
C ARG A 216 -2.74 25.45 -6.07
N LYS A 217 -3.52 26.43 -6.53
CA LYS A 217 -2.96 27.58 -7.28
C LYS A 217 -1.88 28.32 -6.48
N SER A 218 -2.15 28.55 -5.19
CA SER A 218 -1.26 29.22 -4.24
C SER A 218 0.03 28.45 -3.93
N ALA A 219 0.06 27.13 -4.15
CA ALA A 219 1.23 26.28 -3.83
C ALA A 219 2.28 26.22 -4.95
N ARG A 220 2.29 27.18 -5.89
CA ARG A 220 3.23 27.20 -7.02
C ARG A 220 4.69 27.26 -6.56
N ASP A 221 4.98 28.14 -5.61
CA ASP A 221 6.35 28.40 -5.17
C ASP A 221 6.90 27.22 -4.37
N LEU A 222 6.04 26.58 -3.56
CA LEU A 222 6.37 25.36 -2.82
C LEU A 222 6.84 24.23 -3.75
N LEU A 223 6.15 24.00 -4.87
CA LEU A 223 6.56 22.95 -5.81
C LEU A 223 7.90 23.22 -6.48
N SER A 224 8.21 24.49 -6.73
CA SER A 224 9.50 24.88 -7.29
C SER A 224 10.63 24.52 -6.32
N GLU A 225 10.41 24.75 -5.03
CA GLU A 225 11.38 24.38 -3.99
C GLU A 225 11.47 22.86 -3.77
N VAL A 226 10.34 22.15 -3.78
CA VAL A 226 10.33 20.68 -3.71
C VAL A 226 11.11 20.07 -4.87
N ARG A 227 10.89 20.56 -6.10
CA ARG A 227 11.61 20.07 -7.29
C ARG A 227 13.12 20.31 -7.19
N ARG A 228 13.56 21.38 -6.52
CA ARG A 228 14.96 21.73 -6.36
C ARG A 228 15.69 20.84 -5.35
N ARG A 229 14.99 20.39 -4.30
CA ARG A 229 15.60 19.63 -3.19
C ARG A 229 15.43 18.11 -3.30
N ALA A 230 14.44 17.63 -4.04
CA ALA A 230 14.13 16.21 -4.08
C ALA A 230 15.29 15.35 -4.63
N SER A 231 15.49 14.18 -4.04
CA SER A 231 16.47 13.15 -4.46
C SER A 231 16.11 12.42 -5.75
N PHE A 232 14.87 12.56 -6.21
CA PHE A 232 14.33 11.86 -7.37
C PHE A 232 13.50 12.83 -8.22
N PRO A 233 13.28 12.52 -9.51
CA PRO A 233 12.51 13.39 -10.40
C PRO A 233 11.06 13.57 -9.92
N LEU A 234 10.58 14.81 -9.99
CA LEU A 234 9.16 15.13 -9.84
C LEU A 234 8.46 15.02 -11.21
N VAL A 235 7.66 13.98 -11.37
CA VAL A 235 6.90 13.68 -12.60
C VAL A 235 5.57 14.43 -12.56
N ILE A 236 5.41 15.39 -13.47
CA ILE A 236 4.19 16.17 -13.65
C ILE A 236 3.41 15.65 -14.85
N SER A 237 4.11 15.33 -15.94
CA SER A 237 3.56 14.72 -17.14
C SER A 237 4.28 13.41 -17.40
N PRO A 238 3.62 12.25 -17.25
CA PRO A 238 4.24 10.94 -17.48
C PRO A 238 4.92 10.82 -18.86
N ALA A 239 4.33 11.43 -19.90
CA ALA A 239 4.91 11.40 -21.25
C ALA A 239 6.20 12.21 -21.36
N LYS A 240 6.25 13.41 -20.78
CA LYS A 240 7.39 14.33 -20.93
C LYS A 240 8.52 14.01 -19.97
N ASP A 241 8.20 13.58 -18.76
CA ASP A 241 9.17 13.41 -17.68
C ASP A 241 9.75 11.99 -17.60
N ARG A 242 9.31 11.05 -18.46
CA ARG A 242 9.78 9.66 -18.46
C ARG A 242 11.31 9.55 -18.58
N SER A 243 11.92 10.38 -19.42
CA SER A 243 13.37 10.37 -19.65
C SER A 243 14.18 10.82 -18.43
N ALA A 244 13.56 11.54 -17.49
CA ALA A 244 14.19 11.94 -16.23
C ALA A 244 14.23 10.82 -15.19
N ILE A 245 13.50 9.71 -15.42
CA ILE A 245 13.40 8.57 -14.51
C ILE A 245 14.46 7.53 -14.90
N ALA A 246 15.23 7.05 -13.91
CA ALA A 246 16.21 5.99 -14.12
C ALA A 246 15.56 4.72 -14.66
N ALA A 247 16.27 3.99 -15.53
CA ALA A 247 15.72 2.91 -16.34
C ALA A 247 14.94 1.84 -15.53
N PRO A 248 15.40 1.36 -14.36
CA PRO A 248 14.65 0.38 -13.57
C PRO A 248 13.27 0.88 -13.13
N PHE A 249 13.12 2.19 -12.89
CA PHE A 249 11.87 2.79 -12.41
C PHE A 249 10.94 3.24 -13.54
N GLN A 250 11.37 3.13 -14.80
CA GLN A 250 10.46 3.36 -15.92
C GLN A 250 9.40 2.25 -16.02
N SER A 251 9.74 0.99 -15.71
CA SER A 251 8.73 -0.08 -15.63
C SER A 251 7.74 0.15 -14.49
N MET A 252 8.19 0.71 -13.36
CA MET A 252 7.33 1.15 -12.26
C MET A 252 6.33 2.22 -12.73
N LEU A 253 6.76 3.20 -13.53
CA LEU A 253 5.85 4.20 -14.11
C LEU A 253 4.83 3.56 -15.07
N GLU A 254 5.25 2.60 -15.89
CA GLU A 254 4.33 1.89 -16.77
C GLU A 254 3.28 1.08 -15.99
N LEU A 255 3.66 0.46 -14.87
CA LEU A 255 2.71 -0.22 -13.97
C LEU A 255 1.68 0.76 -13.39
N ASP A 256 2.11 1.93 -12.91
CA ASP A 256 1.19 2.98 -12.43
C ASP A 256 0.20 3.41 -13.52
N LYS A 257 0.69 3.63 -14.75
CA LYS A 257 -0.14 4.03 -15.90
C LYS A 257 -1.14 2.93 -16.26
N ASN A 258 -0.70 1.68 -16.29
CA ASN A 258 -1.54 0.53 -16.63
C ASN A 258 -2.62 0.29 -15.56
N ALA A 259 -2.27 0.40 -14.28
CA ALA A 259 -3.22 0.31 -13.17
C ALA A 259 -4.30 1.40 -13.28
N ALA A 260 -3.90 2.65 -13.53
CA ALA A 260 -4.83 3.76 -13.72
C ALA A 260 -5.74 3.55 -14.94
N PHE A 261 -5.18 3.12 -16.06
CA PHE A 261 -5.92 2.88 -17.29
C PHE A 261 -6.92 1.73 -17.16
N LEU A 262 -6.51 0.62 -16.53
CA LEU A 262 -7.40 -0.51 -16.22
C LEU A 262 -8.59 -0.04 -15.37
N TYR A 263 -8.33 0.75 -14.33
CA TYR A 263 -9.39 1.30 -13.48
C TYR A 263 -10.37 2.18 -14.27
N ASP A 264 -9.85 3.10 -15.09
CA ASP A 264 -10.68 4.03 -15.86
C ASP A 264 -11.50 3.32 -16.94
N LEU A 265 -10.93 2.30 -17.60
CA LEU A 265 -11.64 1.44 -18.55
C LEU A 265 -12.81 0.72 -17.88
N THR A 266 -12.56 0.10 -16.72
CA THR A 266 -13.62 -0.56 -15.95
C THR A 266 -14.70 0.43 -15.53
N ALA A 267 -14.32 1.62 -15.06
CA ALA A 267 -15.26 2.67 -14.66
C ALA A 267 -16.09 3.19 -15.84
N ALA A 268 -15.49 3.40 -17.02
CA ALA A 268 -16.17 3.83 -18.22
C ALA A 268 -17.16 2.77 -18.72
N GLY A 269 -16.78 1.49 -18.67
CA GLY A 269 -17.65 0.36 -19.02
C GLY A 269 -18.90 0.29 -18.14
N LEU A 270 -18.75 0.48 -16.83
CA LEU A 270 -19.90 0.52 -15.90
C LEU A 270 -20.85 1.68 -16.17
N LYS A 271 -20.32 2.82 -16.60
CA LYS A 271 -21.10 4.01 -16.98
C LYS A 271 -21.69 3.93 -18.39
N LYS A 272 -21.35 2.88 -19.16
CA LYS A 272 -21.68 2.75 -20.58
C LYS A 272 -21.24 3.99 -21.38
N SER A 273 -20.08 4.55 -21.03
CA SER A 273 -19.52 5.71 -21.72
C SER A 273 -19.15 5.33 -23.15
N ALA A 274 -19.64 6.08 -24.13
CA ALA A 274 -19.24 5.97 -25.54
C ALA A 274 -17.93 6.72 -25.83
N SER A 275 -17.51 7.62 -24.94
CA SER A 275 -16.26 8.36 -25.09
C SER A 275 -15.05 7.45 -24.83
N PRO A 276 -13.99 7.54 -25.66
CA PRO A 276 -12.72 6.89 -25.38
C PRO A 276 -12.17 7.27 -24.02
N VAL A 277 -11.59 6.29 -23.32
CA VAL A 277 -10.89 6.54 -22.05
C VAL A 277 -9.50 7.11 -22.37
N PRO A 278 -9.16 8.32 -21.89
CA PRO A 278 -7.87 8.91 -22.17
C PRO A 278 -6.75 8.09 -21.54
N ARG A 279 -5.60 8.00 -22.22
CA ARG A 279 -4.40 7.46 -21.59
C ARG A 279 -3.96 8.37 -20.46
N ASP A 280 -3.21 7.79 -19.53
CA ASP A 280 -2.74 8.50 -18.34
C ASP A 280 -1.81 9.68 -18.67
N GLU A 281 -1.17 9.65 -19.83
CA GLU A 281 -0.33 10.72 -20.41
C GLU A 281 -1.14 11.96 -20.86
N GLU A 282 -2.42 11.76 -21.19
CA GLU A 282 -3.34 12.79 -21.65
C GLU A 282 -4.03 13.49 -20.48
N LYS A 283 -3.95 12.91 -19.27
CA LYS A 283 -4.55 13.48 -18.07
C LYS A 283 -3.79 14.73 -17.66
N ARG A 284 -4.54 15.79 -17.40
CA ARG A 284 -3.99 17.07 -16.94
C ARG A 284 -3.84 17.09 -15.43
N LEU A 285 -2.80 17.79 -14.98
CA LEU A 285 -2.62 18.11 -13.57
C LEU A 285 -3.87 18.80 -13.01
N ILE A 286 -4.37 18.32 -11.88
CA ILE A 286 -5.51 18.93 -11.21
C ILE A 286 -5.02 20.20 -10.51
N ILE A 287 -5.56 21.35 -10.91
CA ILE A 287 -5.28 22.64 -10.27
C ILE A 287 -6.56 23.13 -9.62
N SER A 288 -6.55 23.27 -8.29
CA SER A 288 -7.71 23.72 -7.51
C SER A 288 -7.43 24.99 -6.71
N ASP A 289 -8.50 25.71 -6.39
CA ASP A 289 -8.49 26.83 -5.43
C ASP A 289 -8.81 26.39 -3.99
N LEU A 290 -9.37 25.19 -3.83
CA LEU A 290 -9.63 24.51 -2.55
C LEU A 290 -8.36 24.38 -1.73
#